data_AF-A0AAV5SCV1-F1
#
_entry.id   AF-A0AAV5SCV1-F1
#
_cell.length_a   1.000
_cell.length_b   1.000
_cell.length_c   1.000
_cell.angle_alpha   90.00
_cell.angle_beta   90.00
_cell.angle_gamma   90.00
#
_symmetry.space_group_name_H-M   'P 1'
#
loop_
_entity.id
_entity.type
_entity.pdbx_description
1 polymer ?
#
loop_
_entity_poly.entity_id
_entity_poly.type
_entity_poly.pdbx_seq_one_letter_code
_entity_poly.pdbx_strand_id
1 'polypeptide(L)'
;HHSFNIGDNSFQLSNLPIQLFPHSIFLSTAMRMLAISACLLTTVASQAILFDSFFCQSFGPKLKTSAVKTKYQTMVGNLNKDTTLKAQKTRVSNFIKNNWNALKSDFNDGVTAASMTTATLSRLAARWRIVTALKGLMAKIKPKLATTKFDEIRKLLWSMDKTAKQNVYYAYSDWKGKAIAAITASAKKTEITNAINNYEASTAFATFTDDQMWWMTPPGYKGCF
;
A
#
# COMPACT_ATOMS: atom_id res chain seq x y z
N HIS A 1 67.78 5.97 47.12
CA HIS A 1 67.30 6.42 48.45
C HIS A 1 67.34 7.95 48.50
N HIS A 2 66.23 8.62 48.18
CA HIS A 2 66.07 10.05 48.41
C HIS A 2 64.69 10.30 49.00
N SER A 3 64.70 10.84 50.21
CA SER A 3 63.56 11.31 51.00
C SER A 3 63.36 12.80 50.72
N PHE A 4 62.11 13.29 50.70
CA PHE A 4 61.82 14.70 51.02
C PHE A 4 60.40 14.88 51.57
N ASN A 5 60.32 15.67 52.67
CA ASN A 5 59.19 16.08 53.52
C ASN A 5 58.01 16.67 52.73
N ILE A 6 56.73 16.42 53.06
CA ILE A 6 55.88 16.80 54.21
C ILE A 6 55.80 18.31 54.49
N GLY A 7 54.62 18.86 54.21
CA GLY A 7 54.11 20.12 54.74
C GLY A 7 52.59 20.03 54.92
N ASP A 8 52.17 19.83 56.18
CA ASP A 8 51.08 20.50 56.92
C ASP A 8 50.19 21.51 56.15
N ASN A 9 48.92 21.78 56.47
CA ASN A 9 47.95 21.33 57.47
C ASN A 9 46.62 22.00 57.06
N SER A 10 45.49 21.31 57.12
CA SER A 10 44.29 21.78 57.84
C SER A 10 43.10 20.89 57.52
N PHE A 11 42.64 20.25 58.59
CA PHE A 11 41.55 19.32 58.70
C PHE A 11 40.32 20.11 59.20
N GLN A 12 39.20 20.05 58.50
CA GLN A 12 37.88 20.39 59.05
C GLN A 12 36.87 19.34 58.56
N LEU A 13 36.48 18.49 59.50
CA LEU A 13 35.41 17.49 59.40
C LEU A 13 34.04 18.18 59.33
N SER A 14 33.17 17.74 58.42
CA SER A 14 31.75 17.54 58.73
C SER A 14 31.02 16.70 57.68
N ASN A 15 30.37 15.64 58.19
CA ASN A 15 29.10 15.04 57.75
C ASN A 15 29.04 14.18 56.45
N LEU A 16 29.06 12.86 56.67
CA LEU A 16 28.39 11.81 55.87
C LEU A 16 26.85 11.98 55.87
N PRO A 17 26.03 11.19 55.13
CA PRO A 17 26.19 10.57 53.81
C PRO A 17 24.92 10.74 52.92
N ILE A 18 25.01 10.91 51.60
CA ILE A 18 23.87 10.64 50.70
C ILE A 18 24.33 9.98 49.41
N GLN A 19 24.05 8.68 49.29
CA GLN A 19 23.90 8.00 48.00
C GLN A 19 22.59 8.47 47.35
N LEU A 20 22.64 9.00 46.12
CA LEU A 20 21.48 9.03 45.23
C LEU A 20 21.93 8.82 43.77
N PHE A 21 21.19 7.93 43.11
CA PHE A 21 21.43 7.27 41.83
C PHE A 21 21.45 8.21 40.61
N PRO A 22 22.21 7.85 39.53
CA PRO A 22 22.12 8.56 38.25
C PRO A 22 20.78 8.25 37.55
N HIS A 23 19.87 9.22 37.56
CA HIS A 23 18.66 9.22 36.75
C HIS A 23 18.97 9.75 35.35
N SER A 24 19.42 8.88 34.43
CA SER A 24 19.64 9.29 33.03
C SER A 24 19.42 8.16 32.01
N ILE A 25 18.42 7.29 32.21
CA ILE A 25 18.03 6.28 31.22
C ILE A 25 16.50 6.19 31.12
N PHE A 26 15.81 7.25 30.70
CA PHE A 26 14.36 7.18 30.41
C PHE A 26 13.92 8.01 29.19
N LEU A 27 14.75 8.09 28.14
CA LEU A 27 14.41 8.79 26.89
C LEU A 27 14.50 7.92 25.62
N SER A 28 14.43 6.59 25.75
CA SER A 28 14.60 5.65 24.62
C SER A 28 13.32 4.92 24.15
N THR A 29 12.27 4.87 24.98
CA THR A 29 11.08 4.04 24.70
C THR A 29 9.89 4.79 24.09
N ALA A 30 9.71 6.08 24.38
CA ALA A 30 8.59 6.86 23.83
C ALA A 30 8.70 7.10 22.31
N MET A 31 9.93 7.21 21.78
CA MET A 31 10.16 7.42 20.34
C MET A 31 9.98 6.15 19.51
N ARG A 32 10.04 4.96 20.13
CA ARG A 32 9.77 3.67 19.45
C ARG A 32 8.28 3.37 19.28
N MET A 33 7.43 3.86 20.19
CA MET A 33 5.97 3.66 20.13
C MET A 33 5.28 4.49 19.03
N LEU A 34 5.77 5.72 18.76
CA LEU A 34 5.23 6.56 17.67
C LEU A 34 5.57 6.04 16.26
N ALA A 35 6.62 5.23 16.11
CA ALA A 35 6.99 4.61 14.83
C ALA A 35 6.07 3.44 14.43
N ILE A 36 5.38 2.81 15.38
CA ILE A 36 4.50 1.65 15.12
C ILE A 36 3.14 2.09 14.57
N SER A 37 2.62 3.24 15.01
CA SER A 37 1.32 3.77 14.54
C SER A 37 1.38 4.29 13.09
N ALA A 38 2.51 4.88 12.68
CA ALA A 38 2.71 5.32 11.29
C ALA A 38 2.83 4.16 10.29
N CYS A 39 3.28 2.98 10.73
CA CYS A 39 3.34 1.80 9.87
C CYS A 39 1.95 1.22 9.56
N LEU A 40 0.98 1.31 10.47
CA LEU A 40 -0.37 0.76 10.30
C LEU A 40 -1.24 1.57 9.33
N LEU A 41 -1.05 2.88 9.21
CA LEU A 41 -1.82 3.72 8.28
C LEU A 41 -1.34 3.59 6.82
N THR A 42 -0.09 3.19 6.59
CA THR A 42 0.46 3.07 5.22
C THR A 42 0.07 1.77 4.51
N THR A 43 -0.40 0.75 5.23
CA THR A 43 -0.79 -0.54 4.63
C THR A 43 -2.15 -0.47 3.94
N VAL A 44 -3.06 0.42 4.40
CA VAL A 44 -4.43 0.55 3.86
C VAL A 44 -4.46 1.28 2.51
N ALA A 45 -3.60 2.29 2.30
CA ALA A 45 -3.63 3.10 1.08
C ALA A 45 -3.32 2.29 -0.20
N SER A 46 -2.48 1.27 -0.10
CA SER A 46 -2.02 0.46 -1.26
C SER A 46 -3.08 -0.45 -1.89
N GLN A 47 -4.19 -0.74 -1.21
CA GLN A 47 -5.31 -1.53 -1.77
C GLN A 47 -6.52 -0.70 -2.16
N ALA A 48 -6.51 0.61 -1.90
CA ALA A 48 -7.69 1.44 -2.06
C ALA A 48 -8.20 1.40 -3.50
N ILE A 49 -9.40 0.86 -3.70
CA ILE A 49 -10.16 0.95 -4.93
C ILE A 49 -10.83 2.33 -4.95
N LEU A 50 -10.63 3.10 -6.03
CA LEU A 50 -11.34 4.36 -6.21
C LEU A 50 -12.77 4.05 -6.63
N PHE A 51 -13.73 4.86 -6.18
CA PHE A 51 -15.12 4.70 -6.60
C PHE A 51 -15.30 4.96 -8.11
N ASP A 52 -14.46 5.79 -8.72
CA ASP A 52 -14.48 6.03 -10.17
C ASP A 52 -13.44 5.21 -10.94
N SER A 53 -12.90 4.15 -10.31
CA SER A 53 -11.99 3.19 -10.96
C SER A 53 -12.71 2.26 -11.92
N PHE A 54 -11.99 1.54 -12.77
CA PHE A 54 -12.60 0.52 -13.64
C PHE A 54 -13.41 -0.56 -12.92
N PHE A 55 -13.23 -0.72 -11.60
CA PHE A 55 -14.06 -1.62 -10.79
C PHE A 55 -15.56 -1.31 -10.88
N CYS A 56 -15.95 -0.04 -11.03
CA CYS A 56 -17.35 0.36 -11.16
C CYS A 56 -18.02 -0.28 -12.39
N GLN A 57 -17.28 -0.52 -13.48
CA GLN A 57 -17.85 -1.15 -14.69
C GLN A 57 -18.39 -2.56 -14.43
N SER A 58 -17.90 -3.25 -13.40
CA SER A 58 -18.42 -4.56 -13.00
C SER A 58 -19.88 -4.54 -12.50
N PHE A 59 -20.43 -3.37 -12.20
CA PHE A 59 -21.80 -3.19 -11.72
C PHE A 59 -22.72 -2.54 -12.76
N GLY A 60 -22.23 -2.26 -13.97
CA GLY A 60 -23.04 -1.79 -15.10
C GLY A 60 -23.33 -0.28 -15.14
N PRO A 61 -24.01 0.19 -16.21
CA PRO A 61 -24.22 1.61 -16.49
C PRO A 61 -25.15 2.31 -15.48
N LYS A 62 -26.07 1.57 -14.85
CA LYS A 62 -27.01 2.12 -13.83
C LYS A 62 -26.35 2.62 -12.55
N LEU A 63 -25.07 2.29 -12.32
CA LEU A 63 -24.29 2.96 -11.28
C LEU A 63 -24.38 4.48 -11.39
N LYS A 64 -24.59 5.04 -12.59
CA LYS A 64 -24.68 6.49 -12.83
C LYS A 64 -25.91 7.15 -12.20
N THR A 65 -26.94 6.40 -11.84
CA THR A 65 -28.09 6.95 -11.10
C THR A 65 -27.65 7.43 -9.72
N SER A 66 -28.13 8.59 -9.27
CA SER A 66 -27.70 9.18 -7.99
C SER A 66 -27.88 8.22 -6.80
N ALA A 67 -29.02 7.52 -6.73
CA ALA A 67 -29.35 6.59 -5.65
C ALA A 67 -28.40 5.37 -5.58
N VAL A 68 -28.10 4.73 -6.73
CA VAL A 68 -27.20 3.56 -6.75
C VAL A 68 -25.74 4.01 -6.61
N LYS A 69 -25.38 5.16 -7.18
CA LYS A 69 -24.04 5.78 -7.03
C LYS A 69 -23.65 5.97 -5.57
N THR A 70 -24.52 6.57 -4.75
CA THR A 70 -24.24 6.79 -3.33
C THR A 70 -24.05 5.48 -2.57
N LYS A 71 -24.91 4.47 -2.83
CA LYS A 71 -24.75 3.14 -2.21
C LYS A 71 -23.42 2.49 -2.62
N TYR A 72 -23.05 2.61 -3.89
CA TYR A 72 -21.79 2.09 -4.41
C TYR A 72 -20.58 2.79 -3.79
N GLN A 73 -20.58 4.12 -3.69
CA GLN A 73 -19.51 4.88 -3.03
C GLN A 73 -19.33 4.44 -1.57
N THR A 74 -20.43 4.27 -0.83
CA THR A 74 -20.39 3.74 0.54
C THR A 74 -19.82 2.32 0.59
N MET A 75 -20.22 1.46 -0.35
CA MET A 75 -19.70 0.10 -0.46
C MET A 75 -18.18 0.11 -0.69
N VAL A 76 -17.68 0.90 -1.65
CA VAL A 76 -16.24 1.03 -1.94
C VAL A 76 -15.48 1.59 -0.75
N GLY A 77 -16.02 2.62 -0.08
CA GLY A 77 -15.43 3.19 1.12
C GLY A 77 -15.26 2.16 2.24
N ASN A 78 -16.22 1.26 2.41
CA ASN A 78 -16.13 0.16 3.38
C ASN A 78 -15.27 -1.01 2.88
N LEU A 79 -15.25 -1.28 1.57
CA LEU A 79 -14.38 -2.29 0.97
C LEU A 79 -12.91 -1.98 1.22
N ASN A 80 -12.53 -0.70 1.16
CA ASN A 80 -11.16 -0.25 1.45
C ASN A 80 -10.77 -0.35 2.93
N LYS A 81 -11.74 -0.56 3.84
CA LYS A 81 -11.49 -0.82 5.26
C LYS A 81 -11.33 -2.32 5.55
N ASP A 82 -11.77 -3.19 4.65
CA ASP A 82 -11.65 -4.63 4.81
C ASP A 82 -10.20 -5.07 4.56
N THR A 83 -9.58 -5.66 5.58
CA THR A 83 -8.17 -6.07 5.55
C THR A 83 -7.92 -7.46 4.97
N THR A 84 -8.97 -8.16 4.54
CA THR A 84 -8.87 -9.51 3.95
C THR A 84 -9.68 -9.62 2.66
N LEU A 85 -9.17 -10.40 1.70
CA LEU A 85 -9.89 -10.68 0.46
C LEU A 85 -11.25 -11.34 0.72
N LYS A 86 -11.35 -12.20 1.75
CA LYS A 86 -12.62 -12.84 2.13
C LYS A 86 -13.68 -11.79 2.52
N ALA A 87 -13.32 -10.83 3.37
CA ALA A 87 -14.22 -9.75 3.78
C ALA A 87 -14.63 -8.87 2.59
N GLN A 88 -13.67 -8.47 1.74
CA GLN A 88 -13.96 -7.69 0.53
C GLN A 88 -14.92 -8.44 -0.41
N LYS A 89 -14.70 -9.74 -0.64
CA LYS A 89 -15.57 -10.58 -1.47
C LYS A 89 -16.99 -10.65 -0.91
N THR A 90 -17.13 -10.91 0.40
CA THR A 90 -18.44 -10.94 1.07
C THR A 90 -19.18 -9.61 0.90
N ARG A 91 -18.47 -8.48 1.06
CA ARG A 91 -19.08 -7.15 0.90
C ARG A 91 -19.61 -6.92 -0.52
N VAL A 92 -18.81 -7.25 -1.53
CA VAL A 92 -19.19 -7.11 -2.94
C VAL A 92 -20.39 -8.00 -3.27
N SER A 93 -20.36 -9.27 -2.87
CA SER A 93 -21.47 -10.20 -3.09
C SER A 93 -22.77 -9.71 -2.45
N ASN A 94 -22.70 -9.24 -1.19
CA ASN A 94 -23.87 -8.69 -0.50
C ASN A 94 -24.41 -7.43 -1.18
N PHE A 95 -23.52 -6.56 -1.67
CA PHE A 95 -23.94 -5.38 -2.42
C PHE A 95 -24.70 -5.75 -3.70
N ILE A 96 -24.16 -6.67 -4.51
CA ILE A 96 -24.80 -7.10 -5.75
C ILE A 96 -26.14 -7.75 -5.46
N LYS A 97 -26.19 -8.70 -4.51
CA LYS A 97 -27.43 -9.39 -4.10
C LYS A 97 -28.51 -8.40 -3.66
N ASN A 98 -28.17 -7.46 -2.79
CA ASN A 98 -29.15 -6.53 -2.20
C ASN A 98 -29.60 -5.42 -3.15
N ASN A 99 -28.87 -5.18 -4.24
CA ASN A 99 -29.18 -4.12 -5.20
C ASN A 99 -29.45 -4.66 -6.62
N TRP A 100 -29.56 -5.98 -6.80
CA TRP A 100 -29.67 -6.60 -8.11
C TRP A 100 -30.79 -6.02 -8.97
N ASN A 101 -31.98 -5.79 -8.39
CA ASN A 101 -33.10 -5.21 -9.14
C ASN A 101 -32.80 -3.82 -9.71
N ALA A 102 -31.98 -3.02 -9.01
CA ALA A 102 -31.56 -1.71 -9.49
C ALA A 102 -30.39 -1.78 -10.48
N LEU A 103 -29.58 -2.84 -10.41
CA LEU A 103 -28.44 -3.06 -11.31
C LEU A 103 -28.86 -3.72 -12.64
N LYS A 104 -29.81 -4.65 -12.62
CA LYS A 104 -30.08 -5.59 -13.72
C LYS A 104 -30.78 -4.98 -14.95
N SER A 105 -31.47 -3.86 -14.81
CA SER A 105 -32.43 -3.37 -15.81
C SER A 105 -31.82 -2.96 -17.16
N ASP A 106 -30.49 -2.85 -17.25
CA ASP A 106 -29.77 -2.52 -18.49
C ASP A 106 -28.87 -3.65 -18.99
N PHE A 107 -28.92 -4.82 -18.36
CA PHE A 107 -28.19 -5.98 -18.86
C PHE A 107 -29.08 -6.81 -19.80
N ASN A 108 -28.47 -7.38 -20.83
CA ASN A 108 -29.13 -8.37 -21.69
C ASN A 108 -29.72 -9.51 -20.83
N ASP A 109 -30.80 -10.13 -21.31
CA ASP A 109 -31.57 -11.17 -20.60
C ASP A 109 -30.76 -12.39 -20.09
N GLY A 110 -29.50 -12.53 -20.50
CA GLY A 110 -28.56 -13.57 -20.04
C GLY A 110 -27.69 -13.23 -18.83
N VAL A 111 -27.68 -11.99 -18.34
CA VAL A 111 -26.85 -11.61 -17.17
C VAL A 111 -27.64 -11.83 -15.88
N THR A 112 -27.06 -12.60 -14.97
CA THR A 112 -27.66 -12.89 -13.67
C THR A 112 -26.86 -12.25 -12.55
N ALA A 113 -27.47 -12.12 -11.36
CA ALA A 113 -26.75 -11.70 -10.16
C ALA A 113 -25.53 -12.60 -9.90
N ALA A 114 -25.66 -13.91 -10.19
CA ALA A 114 -24.58 -14.88 -10.00
C ALA A 114 -23.42 -14.63 -10.99
N SER A 115 -23.70 -14.46 -12.29
CA SER A 115 -22.64 -14.22 -13.28
C SER A 115 -21.93 -12.89 -13.05
N MET A 116 -22.67 -11.82 -12.72
CA MET A 116 -22.10 -10.53 -12.31
C MET A 116 -21.24 -10.67 -11.06
N THR A 117 -21.73 -11.37 -10.04
CA THR A 117 -20.98 -11.61 -8.80
C THR A 117 -19.66 -12.31 -9.12
N THR A 118 -19.68 -13.44 -9.83
CA THR A 118 -18.47 -14.17 -10.20
C THR A 118 -17.46 -13.28 -10.92
N ALA A 119 -17.88 -12.54 -11.95
CA ALA A 119 -16.98 -11.65 -12.68
C ALA A 119 -16.38 -10.55 -11.80
N THR A 120 -17.20 -9.93 -10.95
CA THR A 120 -16.77 -8.85 -10.04
C THR A 120 -15.79 -9.37 -8.99
N LEU A 121 -16.04 -10.55 -8.41
CA LEU A 121 -15.16 -11.17 -7.43
C LEU A 121 -13.81 -11.60 -8.05
N SER A 122 -13.81 -12.04 -9.31
CA SER A 122 -12.57 -12.33 -10.05
C SER A 122 -11.72 -11.08 -10.25
N ARG A 123 -12.34 -9.95 -10.65
CA ARG A 123 -11.63 -8.66 -10.78
C ARG A 123 -11.07 -8.18 -9.44
N LEU A 124 -11.84 -8.29 -8.36
CA LEU A 124 -11.38 -7.96 -7.01
C LEU A 124 -10.18 -8.84 -6.59
N ALA A 125 -10.23 -10.14 -6.85
CA ALA A 125 -9.14 -11.06 -6.53
C ALA A 125 -7.87 -10.75 -7.34
N ALA A 126 -8.01 -10.40 -8.63
CA ALA A 126 -6.90 -9.96 -9.47
C ALA A 126 -6.23 -8.70 -8.88
N ARG A 127 -7.03 -7.72 -8.42
CA ARG A 127 -6.48 -6.52 -7.77
C ARG A 127 -5.67 -6.84 -6.52
N TRP A 128 -6.20 -7.75 -5.70
CA TRP A 128 -5.51 -8.19 -4.49
C TRP A 128 -4.13 -8.80 -4.83
N ARG A 129 -4.07 -9.68 -5.84
CA ARG A 129 -2.81 -10.28 -6.30
C ARG A 129 -1.85 -9.24 -6.87
N ILE A 130 -2.31 -8.33 -7.73
CA ILE A 130 -1.53 -7.20 -8.24
C ILE A 130 -0.88 -6.41 -7.11
N VAL A 131 -1.67 -5.95 -6.13
CA VAL A 131 -1.15 -5.14 -5.01
C VAL A 131 -0.16 -5.95 -4.16
N THR A 132 -0.43 -7.25 -3.98
CA THR A 132 0.46 -8.15 -3.23
C THR A 132 1.81 -8.30 -3.93
N ALA A 133 1.81 -8.54 -5.24
CA ALA A 133 3.02 -8.63 -6.06
C ALA A 133 3.81 -7.30 -6.02
N LEU A 134 3.14 -6.16 -6.21
CA LEU A 134 3.79 -4.85 -6.14
C LEU A 134 4.41 -4.57 -4.76
N LYS A 135 3.73 -4.94 -3.67
CA LYS A 135 4.30 -4.84 -2.31
C LYS A 135 5.53 -5.73 -2.13
N GLY A 136 5.49 -6.95 -2.65
CA GLY A 136 6.63 -7.85 -2.62
C GLY A 136 7.82 -7.29 -3.40
N LEU A 137 7.57 -6.71 -4.59
CA LEU A 137 8.58 -6.00 -5.37
C LEU A 137 9.19 -4.85 -4.57
N MET A 138 8.34 -4.00 -3.95
CA MET A 138 8.79 -2.90 -3.10
C MET A 138 9.65 -3.40 -1.94
N ALA A 139 9.28 -4.51 -1.31
CA ALA A 139 10.08 -5.11 -0.24
C ALA A 139 11.47 -5.58 -0.72
N LYS A 140 11.59 -6.06 -1.97
CA LYS A 140 12.89 -6.48 -2.55
C LYS A 140 13.82 -5.31 -2.85
N ILE A 141 13.29 -4.18 -3.31
CA ILE A 141 14.11 -3.00 -3.63
C ILE A 141 14.38 -2.10 -2.42
N LYS A 142 13.52 -2.13 -1.39
CA LYS A 142 13.66 -1.32 -0.16
C LYS A 142 15.05 -1.36 0.47
N PRO A 143 15.66 -2.53 0.77
CA PRO A 143 16.96 -2.57 1.44
C PRO A 143 18.12 -2.07 0.58
N LYS A 144 17.89 -1.88 -0.73
CA LYS A 144 18.91 -1.47 -1.69
C LYS A 144 18.97 0.04 -1.88
N LEU A 145 17.93 0.77 -1.45
CA LEU A 145 17.76 2.20 -1.62
C LEU A 145 17.89 2.93 -0.28
N ALA A 146 18.34 4.18 -0.33
CA ALA A 146 18.19 5.08 0.79
C ALA A 146 16.69 5.28 1.10
N THR A 147 16.32 5.38 2.38
CA THR A 147 14.91 5.50 2.84
C THR A 147 14.14 6.57 2.08
N THR A 148 14.70 7.77 1.95
CA THR A 148 14.07 8.89 1.24
C THR A 148 13.76 8.55 -0.22
N LYS A 149 14.70 7.89 -0.92
CA LYS A 149 14.53 7.50 -2.32
C LYS A 149 13.53 6.35 -2.48
N PHE A 150 13.52 5.40 -1.54
CA PHE A 150 12.50 4.35 -1.51
C PHE A 150 11.09 4.94 -1.34
N ASP A 151 10.93 5.90 -0.42
CA ASP A 151 9.65 6.56 -0.20
C ASP A 151 9.16 7.36 -1.40
N GLU A 152 10.07 8.03 -2.12
CA GLU A 152 9.78 8.69 -3.39
C GLU A 152 9.25 7.69 -4.45
N ILE A 153 9.97 6.60 -4.70
CA ILE A 153 9.59 5.56 -5.67
C ILE A 153 8.27 4.89 -5.30
N ARG A 154 8.05 4.63 -4.00
CA ARG A 154 6.81 4.05 -3.48
C ARG A 154 5.63 5.00 -3.65
N LYS A 155 5.79 6.29 -3.34
CA LYS A 155 4.76 7.31 -3.56
C LYS A 155 4.43 7.46 -5.04
N LEU A 156 5.44 7.41 -5.90
CA LEU A 156 5.28 7.45 -7.35
C LEU A 156 4.39 6.29 -7.84
N LEU A 157 4.64 5.05 -7.39
CA LEU A 157 3.83 3.88 -7.76
C LEU A 157 2.34 4.10 -7.49
N TRP A 158 2.00 4.43 -6.24
CA TRP A 158 0.61 4.55 -5.83
C TRP A 158 -0.07 5.79 -6.41
N SER A 159 0.69 6.87 -6.66
CA SER A 159 0.19 8.06 -7.35
C SER A 159 -0.19 7.73 -8.80
N MET A 160 0.67 6.99 -9.52
CA MET A 160 0.41 6.59 -10.90
C MET A 160 -0.75 5.60 -11.00
N ASP A 161 -0.80 4.60 -10.13
CA ASP A 161 -1.91 3.66 -10.05
C ASP A 161 -3.26 4.39 -9.78
N LYS A 162 -3.27 5.36 -8.87
CA LYS A 162 -4.44 6.21 -8.61
C LYS A 162 -4.82 7.06 -9.82
N THR A 163 -3.84 7.70 -10.46
CA THR A 163 -4.05 8.57 -11.64
C THR A 163 -4.61 7.77 -12.81
N ALA A 164 -4.13 6.56 -13.00
CA ALA A 164 -4.61 5.62 -14.00
C ALA A 164 -5.93 4.94 -13.63
N LYS A 165 -6.62 5.36 -12.56
CA LYS A 165 -7.89 4.75 -12.10
C LYS A 165 -7.76 3.23 -11.86
N GLN A 166 -6.62 2.83 -11.31
CA GLN A 166 -6.18 1.45 -11.10
C GLN A 166 -6.03 0.62 -12.38
N ASN A 167 -5.92 1.24 -13.55
CA ASN A 167 -5.46 0.58 -14.77
C ASN A 167 -3.95 0.32 -14.67
N VAL A 168 -3.61 -0.77 -13.99
CA VAL A 168 -2.22 -1.13 -13.68
C VAL A 168 -1.44 -1.55 -14.94
N TYR A 169 -2.13 -1.96 -16.00
CA TYR A 169 -1.50 -2.43 -17.24
C TYR A 169 -0.57 -1.36 -17.82
N TYR A 170 -1.07 -0.14 -17.96
CA TYR A 170 -0.27 0.99 -18.43
C TYR A 170 0.56 1.63 -17.30
N ALA A 171 -0.03 1.78 -16.11
CA ALA A 171 0.62 2.49 -15.01
C ALA A 171 1.92 1.83 -14.53
N TYR A 172 1.98 0.49 -14.53
CA TYR A 172 3.15 -0.24 -14.02
C TYR A 172 4.38 -0.08 -14.92
N SER A 173 4.20 -0.21 -16.24
CA SER A 173 5.31 -0.08 -17.19
C SER A 173 5.93 1.32 -17.14
N ASP A 174 5.09 2.37 -17.16
CA ASP A 174 5.54 3.76 -17.05
C ASP A 174 6.19 4.04 -15.68
N TRP A 175 5.60 3.50 -14.60
CA TRP A 175 6.18 3.61 -13.27
C TRP A 175 7.59 2.99 -13.20
N LYS A 176 7.79 1.80 -13.75
CA LYS A 176 9.09 1.11 -13.76
C LYS A 176 10.15 1.95 -14.45
N GLY A 177 9.83 2.52 -15.62
CA GLY A 177 10.72 3.44 -16.34
C GLY A 177 11.10 4.67 -15.51
N LYS A 178 10.11 5.35 -14.92
CA LYS A 178 10.33 6.54 -14.09
C LYS A 178 11.09 6.24 -12.79
N ALA A 179 10.79 5.13 -12.13
CA ALA A 179 11.46 4.71 -10.90
C ALA A 179 12.95 4.44 -11.14
N ILE A 180 13.29 3.79 -12.25
CA ILE A 180 14.68 3.53 -12.66
C ILE A 180 15.39 4.82 -13.09
N ALA A 181 14.70 5.74 -13.78
CA ALA A 181 15.27 7.03 -14.15
C ALA A 181 15.55 7.94 -12.94
N ALA A 182 14.77 7.83 -11.87
CA ALA A 182 14.95 8.59 -10.63
C ALA A 182 16.19 8.19 -9.81
N ILE A 183 16.90 7.13 -10.21
CA ILE A 183 18.14 6.65 -9.59
C ILE A 183 19.33 7.15 -10.42
N THR A 184 20.06 8.13 -9.90
CA THR A 184 21.17 8.78 -10.59
C THR A 184 22.45 7.95 -10.61
N ALA A 185 22.76 7.24 -9.51
CA ALA A 185 23.96 6.43 -9.41
C ALA A 185 23.87 5.18 -10.29
N SER A 186 24.72 5.09 -11.32
CA SER A 186 24.68 4.03 -12.34
C SER A 186 24.74 2.61 -11.75
N ALA A 187 25.70 2.35 -10.85
CA ALA A 187 25.81 1.04 -10.20
C ALA A 187 24.55 0.66 -9.42
N LYS A 188 23.93 1.63 -8.74
CA LYS A 188 22.69 1.42 -8.00
C LYS A 188 21.51 1.18 -8.94
N LYS A 189 21.46 1.90 -10.06
CA LYS A 189 20.45 1.72 -11.10
C LYS A 189 20.47 0.28 -11.62
N THR A 190 21.65 -0.25 -11.98
CA THR A 190 21.83 -1.64 -12.41
C THR A 190 21.39 -2.62 -11.33
N GLU A 191 21.77 -2.41 -10.07
CA GLU A 191 21.38 -3.28 -8.96
C GLU A 191 19.86 -3.36 -8.79
N ILE A 192 19.17 -2.21 -8.86
CA ILE A 192 17.71 -2.14 -8.73
C ILE A 192 17.01 -2.74 -9.95
N THR A 193 17.49 -2.47 -11.17
CA THR A 193 16.98 -3.11 -12.39
C THR A 193 17.04 -4.63 -12.29
N ASN A 194 18.18 -5.18 -11.85
CA ASN A 194 18.34 -6.62 -11.66
C ASN A 194 17.39 -7.16 -10.58
N ALA A 195 17.22 -6.44 -9.46
CA ALA A 195 16.28 -6.83 -8.41
C ALA A 195 14.82 -6.85 -8.89
N ILE A 196 14.42 -5.89 -9.73
CA ILE A 196 13.10 -5.86 -10.35
C ILE A 196 12.93 -7.05 -11.28
N ASN A 197 13.85 -7.23 -12.24
CA ASN A 197 13.76 -8.31 -13.24
C ASN A 197 13.74 -9.70 -12.57
N ASN A 198 14.57 -9.92 -11.55
CA ASN A 198 14.59 -11.20 -10.81
C ASN A 198 13.27 -11.45 -10.07
N TYR A 199 12.62 -10.41 -9.54
CA TYR A 199 11.33 -10.57 -8.88
C TYR A 199 10.19 -10.79 -9.87
N GLU A 200 10.21 -10.09 -11.01
CA GLU A 200 9.25 -10.28 -12.11
C GLU A 200 9.33 -11.69 -12.71
N ALA A 201 10.50 -12.34 -12.69
CA ALA A 201 10.69 -13.73 -13.11
C ALA A 201 10.28 -14.76 -12.03
N SER A 202 9.91 -14.33 -10.83
CA SER A 202 9.58 -15.24 -9.73
C SER A 202 8.13 -15.72 -9.78
N THR A 203 7.84 -16.84 -9.12
CA THR A 203 6.48 -17.38 -8.99
C THR A 203 5.51 -16.41 -8.30
N ALA A 204 6.02 -15.51 -7.45
CA ALA A 204 5.21 -14.48 -6.79
C ALA A 204 4.67 -13.41 -7.76
N PHE A 205 5.24 -13.32 -8.97
CA PHE A 205 4.84 -12.39 -10.02
C PHE A 205 4.25 -13.08 -11.25
N ALA A 206 4.20 -14.41 -11.27
CA ALA A 206 3.86 -15.21 -12.46
C ALA A 206 2.47 -14.88 -13.04
N THR A 207 1.48 -14.58 -12.20
CA THR A 207 0.12 -14.25 -12.66
C THR A 207 -0.10 -12.75 -12.86
N PHE A 208 0.93 -11.92 -12.67
CA PHE A 208 0.75 -10.48 -12.62
C PHE A 208 0.13 -9.96 -13.92
N THR A 209 0.71 -10.29 -15.08
CA THR A 209 0.22 -9.89 -16.40
C THR A 209 -1.23 -10.28 -16.64
N ASP A 210 -1.60 -11.53 -16.34
CA ASP A 210 -2.98 -12.00 -16.46
C ASP A 210 -3.92 -11.24 -15.53
N ASP A 211 -3.47 -10.93 -14.31
CA ASP A 211 -4.23 -10.13 -13.36
C ASP A 211 -4.41 -8.68 -13.85
N GLN A 212 -3.43 -8.09 -14.54
CA GLN A 212 -3.54 -6.75 -15.13
C GLN A 212 -4.67 -6.68 -16.17
N MET A 213 -4.89 -7.75 -16.93
CA MET A 213 -5.93 -7.80 -17.96
C MET A 213 -7.34 -7.62 -17.37
N TRP A 214 -7.56 -8.03 -16.12
CA TRP A 214 -8.83 -7.79 -15.41
C TRP A 214 -9.08 -6.33 -15.08
N TRP A 215 -8.04 -5.49 -15.12
CA TRP A 215 -8.05 -4.07 -14.80
C TRP A 215 -7.70 -3.16 -15.97
N MET A 216 -7.48 -3.75 -17.15
CA MET A 216 -7.22 -3.01 -18.36
C MET A 216 -8.50 -2.30 -18.81
N THR A 217 -8.40 -0.98 -19.02
CA THR A 217 -9.48 -0.16 -19.58
C THR A 217 -9.23 0.11 -21.05
N PRO A 218 -10.28 0.34 -21.85
CA PRO A 218 -10.13 0.91 -23.17
C PRO A 218 -9.40 2.27 -23.13
N PRO A 219 -8.70 2.66 -24.20
CA PRO A 219 -8.16 4.00 -24.35
C PRO A 219 -9.24 5.07 -24.13
N GLY A 220 -8.91 6.14 -23.40
CA GLY A 220 -9.83 7.25 -23.15
C GLY A 220 -10.87 7.02 -22.04
N TYR A 221 -10.79 5.92 -21.28
CA TYR A 221 -11.62 5.73 -20.10
C TYR A 221 -11.40 6.87 -19.07
N LYS A 222 -12.47 7.59 -18.72
CA LYS A 222 -12.43 8.74 -17.79
C LYS A 222 -12.91 8.43 -16.36
N GLY A 223 -13.36 7.20 -16.11
CA GLY A 223 -14.09 6.82 -14.88
C GLY A 223 -15.55 6.46 -15.17
N CYS A 224 -16.30 6.01 -14.15
CA CYS A 224 -17.74 5.77 -14.30
C CYS A 224 -18.62 7.01 -14.09
N PHE A 225 -18.08 8.06 -13.48
CA PHE A 225 -18.85 9.19 -12.94
C PHE A 225 -18.23 10.53 -13.31
#